data_AF-A0A830FYI1-F1
#
_entry.id   AF-A0A830FYI1-F1
#
_cell.length_a   1.000
_cell.length_b   1.000
_cell.length_c   1.000
_cell.angle_alpha   90.00
_cell.angle_beta   90.00
_cell.angle_gamma   90.00
#
_symmetry.space_group_name_H-M   'P 1'
#
loop_
_entity.id
_entity.type
_entity.pdbx_description
1 polymer ?
#
loop_
_entity_poly.entity_id
_entity_poly.type
_entity_poly.pdbx_seq_one_letter_code
_entity_poly.pdbx_strand_id
1 'polypeptide(L)'
;MSDEKINLSRRKVLGGLVTLGAAGAASGAGTFALFSDQESSTNNTVQSGTLDLTDPTTTMDASVTALAPGKSTSGSVTLTNGGSLTADHLEIGVASISNSDGDTSKPDGSGSSDKSASDVVDHLYVDELSYGTGGVANMVPTVQLPGAYTYDFGSGADIAFETVTASEAPESDSAPSGDILHISSEANTGKYAHSMVDVSEQALTLDDLNNGTFSYDYYATTENTVKAPDEVKIVVEDTDGSVRFLYQHRGDPEDTTSTGWTTRDVSSDLAEGDLASNANNWGEVDMATGSTSSLGDSPRPEYGDATVLLVGVGAANTNGSVDVRPDLYYGDLQVGSETHALPSTPATLTDLSNTVVDSLAAPGDGTDFAFTLRLDPEVGNAYQGEGIDLSFAFGLAQQAGQDVL
;
A
#
# COMPACT_ATOMS: atom_id res chain seq x y z
N MET A 1 -61.34 -17.45 0.99
CA MET A 1 -59.94 -17.00 1.10
C MET A 1 -59.18 -17.75 0.04
N SER A 2 -58.74 -17.06 -1.01
CA SER A 2 -58.10 -17.67 -2.17
C SER A 2 -56.64 -17.23 -2.15
N ASP A 3 -55.72 -18.19 -1.98
CA ASP A 3 -54.28 -17.99 -2.10
C ASP A 3 -53.92 -17.73 -3.57
N GLU A 4 -53.48 -16.51 -3.87
CA GLU A 4 -52.90 -16.18 -5.16
C GLU A 4 -51.37 -16.41 -5.10
N LYS A 5 -50.94 -17.59 -5.54
CA LYS A 5 -49.51 -17.92 -5.66
C LYS A 5 -48.90 -17.15 -6.83
N ILE A 6 -48.05 -16.16 -6.51
CA ILE A 6 -47.23 -15.45 -7.51
C ILE A 6 -46.22 -16.44 -8.12
N ASN A 7 -46.44 -16.84 -9.37
CA ASN A 7 -45.49 -17.63 -10.14
C ASN A 7 -44.42 -16.72 -10.75
N LEU A 8 -43.27 -16.61 -10.08
CA LEU A 8 -42.09 -15.93 -10.60
C LEU A 8 -41.32 -16.89 -11.51
N SER A 9 -41.28 -16.60 -12.81
CA SER A 9 -40.40 -17.35 -13.73
C SER A 9 -38.98 -16.84 -13.58
N ARG A 10 -38.00 -17.76 -13.67
CA ARG A 10 -36.56 -17.46 -13.54
C ARG A 10 -36.09 -16.30 -14.43
N ARG A 11 -36.76 -16.06 -15.58
CA ARG A 11 -36.49 -14.93 -16.48
C ARG A 11 -36.96 -13.56 -15.96
N LYS A 12 -38.01 -13.51 -15.14
CA LYS A 12 -38.47 -12.27 -14.49
C LYS A 12 -37.56 -11.89 -13.31
N VAL A 13 -36.98 -12.88 -12.64
CA VAL A 13 -35.94 -12.68 -11.60
C VAL A 13 -34.62 -12.23 -12.26
N LEU A 14 -34.20 -12.89 -13.36
CA LEU A 14 -32.99 -12.51 -14.10
C LEU A 14 -33.08 -11.10 -14.72
N GLY A 15 -34.25 -10.73 -15.26
CA GLY A 15 -34.49 -9.37 -15.76
C GLY A 15 -34.44 -8.31 -14.66
N GLY A 16 -34.86 -8.64 -13.44
CA GLY A 16 -34.77 -7.74 -12.28
C GLY A 16 -33.33 -7.48 -11.84
N LEU A 17 -32.49 -8.53 -11.78
CA LEU A 17 -31.07 -8.42 -11.43
C LEU A 17 -30.25 -7.63 -12.46
N VAL A 18 -30.48 -7.83 -13.76
CA VAL A 18 -29.80 -7.05 -14.83
C VAL A 18 -30.15 -5.56 -14.76
N THR A 19 -31.39 -5.23 -14.38
CA THR A 19 -31.84 -3.82 -14.28
C THR A 19 -31.29 -3.14 -13.02
N LEU A 20 -31.12 -3.88 -11.92
CA LEU A 20 -30.44 -3.39 -10.71
C LEU A 20 -28.92 -3.25 -10.92
N GLY A 21 -28.28 -4.19 -11.63
CA GLY A 21 -26.86 -4.10 -11.99
C GLY A 21 -26.53 -2.94 -12.93
N ALA A 22 -27.40 -2.63 -13.89
CA ALA A 22 -27.24 -1.47 -14.77
C ALA A 22 -27.52 -0.12 -14.05
N ALA A 23 -28.40 -0.12 -13.03
CA ALA A 23 -28.65 1.06 -12.22
C ALA A 23 -27.49 1.35 -11.25
N GLY A 24 -26.89 0.32 -10.63
CA GLY A 24 -25.73 0.45 -9.74
C GLY A 24 -24.48 0.99 -10.45
N ALA A 25 -24.18 0.50 -11.65
CA ALA A 25 -23.06 1.00 -12.46
C ALA A 25 -23.28 2.44 -12.96
N ALA A 26 -24.53 2.83 -13.23
CA ALA A 26 -24.85 4.17 -13.73
C ALA A 26 -24.90 5.25 -12.62
N SER A 27 -25.25 4.89 -11.39
CA SER A 27 -25.25 5.84 -10.25
C SER A 27 -23.86 6.16 -9.71
N GLY A 28 -22.88 5.24 -9.84
CA GLY A 28 -21.48 5.50 -9.49
C GLY A 28 -20.74 6.32 -10.55
N ALA A 29 -20.78 5.89 -11.82
CA ALA A 29 -20.06 6.56 -12.90
C ALA A 29 -20.65 7.94 -13.27
N GLY A 30 -21.96 8.15 -13.08
CA GLY A 30 -22.65 9.38 -13.49
C GLY A 30 -22.36 10.60 -12.62
N THR A 31 -22.05 10.42 -11.34
CA THR A 31 -21.72 11.52 -10.41
C THR A 31 -20.23 11.86 -10.41
N PHE A 32 -19.35 10.89 -10.69
CA PHE A 32 -17.90 11.12 -10.85
C PHE A 32 -17.58 12.13 -11.96
N ALA A 33 -18.35 12.14 -13.05
CA ALA A 33 -18.16 13.07 -14.15
C ALA A 33 -18.53 14.53 -13.82
N LEU A 34 -19.32 14.78 -12.77
CA LEU A 34 -19.73 16.15 -12.40
C LEU A 34 -18.77 16.82 -11.40
N PHE A 35 -17.93 16.05 -10.69
CA PHE A 35 -16.92 16.57 -9.75
C PHE A 35 -15.48 16.42 -10.23
N SER A 36 -15.24 15.76 -11.37
CA SER A 36 -13.92 15.65 -12.00
C SER A 36 -13.57 16.89 -12.83
N ASP A 37 -13.52 18.08 -12.24
CA ASP A 37 -12.66 19.10 -12.87
C ASP A 37 -11.20 18.67 -12.65
N GLN A 38 -10.45 18.67 -13.74
CA GLN A 38 -9.08 18.19 -13.80
C GLN A 38 -8.10 19.35 -13.64
N GLU A 39 -8.36 20.23 -12.66
CA GLU A 39 -7.39 21.24 -12.27
C GLU A 39 -6.35 20.55 -11.37
N SER A 40 -5.12 20.42 -11.86
CA SER A 40 -3.96 20.21 -10.99
C SER A 40 -3.92 21.39 -10.02
N SER A 41 -3.77 21.15 -8.72
CA SER A 41 -3.43 22.22 -7.79
C SER A 41 -2.01 22.68 -8.13
N THR A 42 -1.92 23.67 -9.02
CA THR A 42 -0.66 24.16 -9.62
C THR A 42 0.13 25.07 -8.67
N ASN A 43 -0.41 25.33 -7.48
CA ASN A 43 0.14 26.27 -6.49
C ASN A 43 0.67 25.62 -5.21
N ASN A 44 0.92 24.30 -5.20
CA ASN A 44 1.64 23.69 -4.08
C ASN A 44 3.13 23.96 -4.22
N THR A 45 3.59 24.92 -3.41
CA THR A 45 4.98 25.38 -3.41
C THR A 45 5.77 24.44 -2.51
N VAL A 46 6.06 23.23 -2.97
CA VAL A 46 7.03 22.38 -2.28
C VAL A 46 8.41 22.68 -2.87
N GLN A 47 9.26 23.29 -2.05
CA GLN A 47 10.54 23.82 -2.48
C GLN A 47 11.51 22.68 -2.79
N SER A 48 11.66 22.34 -4.07
CA SER A 48 12.79 21.56 -4.56
C SER A 48 14.09 22.29 -4.20
N GLY A 49 14.99 21.60 -3.49
CA GLY A 49 16.21 22.19 -2.94
C GLY A 49 17.09 21.15 -2.24
N THR A 50 18.16 21.62 -1.61
CA THR A 50 19.07 20.78 -0.81
C THR A 50 18.95 21.14 0.66
N LEU A 51 18.78 20.15 1.52
CA LEU A 51 18.76 20.28 2.98
C LEU A 51 20.02 19.65 3.57
N ASP A 52 20.79 20.46 4.28
CA ASP A 52 22.04 20.04 4.91
C ASP A 52 21.80 19.61 6.37
N LEU A 53 21.97 18.31 6.63
CA LEU A 53 21.83 17.70 7.94
C LEU A 53 23.12 17.89 8.73
N THR A 54 23.22 19.05 9.40
CA THR A 54 24.39 19.42 10.23
C THR A 54 24.16 19.21 11.73
N ASP A 55 22.89 19.16 12.14
CA ASP A 55 22.43 18.83 13.48
C ASP A 55 21.84 17.41 13.50
N PRO A 56 21.77 16.74 14.68
CA PRO A 56 21.18 15.40 14.78
C PRO A 56 19.75 15.31 14.25
N THR A 57 19.00 16.41 14.30
CA THR A 57 17.62 16.51 13.81
C THR A 57 17.45 17.80 13.00
N THR A 58 16.96 17.71 11.77
CA THR A 58 16.70 18.86 10.88
C THR A 58 15.31 18.72 10.27
N THR A 59 14.61 19.81 9.98
CA THR A 59 13.25 19.76 9.42
C THR A 59 13.15 20.32 8.00
N MET A 60 12.14 19.86 7.25
CA MET A 60 11.67 20.44 5.99
C MET A 60 10.20 20.77 6.12
N ASP A 61 9.86 22.03 5.87
CA ASP A 61 8.47 22.48 5.81
C ASP A 61 7.90 22.34 4.38
N ALA A 62 6.65 21.93 4.29
CA ALA A 62 5.87 21.83 3.08
C ALA A 62 4.46 22.39 3.34
N SER A 63 4.00 23.27 2.45
CA SER A 63 2.62 23.77 2.48
C SER A 63 1.80 23.07 1.39
N VAL A 64 0.73 22.41 1.82
CA VAL A 64 -0.28 21.83 0.94
C VAL A 64 -1.50 22.72 1.01
N THR A 65 -1.89 23.28 -0.13
CA THR A 65 -2.98 24.26 -0.25
C THR A 65 -3.94 23.85 -1.35
N ALA A 66 -5.16 24.36 -1.26
CA ALA A 66 -6.21 24.12 -2.25
C ALA A 66 -6.39 22.62 -2.57
N LEU A 67 -6.52 21.79 -1.53
CA LEU A 67 -6.82 20.37 -1.68
C LEU A 67 -8.12 20.18 -2.46
N ALA A 68 -8.19 19.12 -3.25
CA ALA A 68 -9.41 18.74 -3.96
C ALA A 68 -9.53 17.21 -3.97
N PRO A 69 -10.74 16.65 -3.79
CA PRO A 69 -10.92 15.19 -3.73
C PRO A 69 -10.28 14.48 -4.92
N GLY A 70 -9.50 13.44 -4.63
CA GLY A 70 -8.78 12.63 -5.62
C GLY A 70 -7.58 13.32 -6.26
N LYS A 71 -7.23 14.56 -5.88
CA LYS A 71 -6.04 15.25 -6.38
C LYS A 71 -4.85 15.00 -5.48
N SER A 72 -3.71 14.72 -6.12
CA SER A 72 -2.44 14.55 -5.44
C SER A 72 -1.62 15.85 -5.42
N THR A 73 -0.77 15.95 -4.41
CA THR A 73 0.26 16.98 -4.21
C THR A 73 1.56 16.28 -3.88
N SER A 74 2.64 16.67 -4.54
CA SER A 74 3.94 16.04 -4.33
C SER A 74 5.00 17.06 -3.92
N GLY A 75 6.03 16.56 -3.27
CA GLY A 75 7.16 17.35 -2.80
C GLY A 75 8.44 16.55 -2.79
N SER A 76 9.58 17.23 -2.89
CA SER A 76 10.88 16.60 -2.73
C SER A 76 11.95 17.54 -2.22
N VAL A 77 12.96 16.97 -1.56
CA VAL A 77 14.18 17.64 -1.10
C VAL A 77 15.36 16.69 -1.22
N THR A 78 16.51 17.19 -1.65
CA THR A 78 17.76 16.43 -1.61
C THR A 78 18.40 16.60 -0.23
N LEU A 79 18.54 15.51 0.52
CA LEU A 79 19.23 15.52 1.81
C LEU A 79 20.73 15.32 1.61
N THR A 80 21.55 16.03 2.36
CA THR A 80 23.01 15.84 2.42
C THR A 80 23.46 15.73 3.86
N ASN A 81 24.45 14.88 4.16
CA ASN A 81 25.13 14.91 5.45
C ASN A 81 26.31 15.88 5.38
N GLY A 82 26.11 17.15 5.74
CA GLY A 82 27.19 18.14 5.85
C GLY A 82 27.86 18.17 7.23
N GLY A 83 27.46 17.26 8.13
CA GLY A 83 28.21 16.95 9.34
C GLY A 83 29.57 16.33 9.05
N SER A 84 30.45 16.33 10.06
CA SER A 84 31.79 15.71 9.95
C SER A 84 31.84 14.24 10.40
N LEU A 85 30.72 13.73 10.92
CA LEU A 85 30.59 12.38 11.42
C LEU A 85 29.80 11.53 10.43
N THR A 86 30.27 10.31 10.21
CA THR A 86 29.52 9.32 9.44
C THR A 86 28.30 8.90 10.26
N ALA A 87 27.11 9.14 9.73
CA ALA A 87 25.87 8.62 10.30
C ALA A 87 25.75 7.13 9.98
N ASP A 88 25.10 6.41 10.88
CA ASP A 88 24.79 4.99 10.73
C ASP A 88 23.54 4.83 9.87
N HIS A 89 22.45 5.47 10.28
CA HIS A 89 21.18 5.49 9.55
C HIS A 89 20.49 6.87 9.62
N LEU A 90 19.46 7.03 8.80
CA LEU A 90 18.54 8.16 8.75
C LEU A 90 17.16 7.71 9.25
N GLU A 91 16.58 8.54 10.11
CA GLU A 91 15.18 8.48 10.51
C GLU A 91 14.37 9.57 9.81
N ILE A 92 13.13 9.28 9.45
CA ILE A 92 12.17 10.23 8.89
C ILE A 92 10.88 10.16 9.72
N GLY A 93 10.43 11.31 10.21
CA GLY A 93 9.19 11.43 10.94
C GLY A 93 8.43 12.70 10.57
N VAL A 94 7.24 12.87 11.14
CA VAL A 94 6.47 14.12 11.02
C VAL A 94 6.66 14.93 12.29
N ALA A 95 7.30 16.09 12.17
CA ALA A 95 7.57 16.98 13.29
C ALA A 95 6.32 17.76 13.74
N SER A 96 5.54 18.24 12.77
CA SER A 96 4.32 18.99 13.05
C SER A 96 3.38 19.05 11.86
N ILE A 97 2.10 19.19 12.17
CA ILE A 97 1.04 19.45 11.21
C ILE A 97 0.16 20.57 11.78
N SER A 98 -0.11 21.59 10.98
CA SER A 98 -1.04 22.66 11.31
C SER A 98 -1.93 23.00 10.15
N ASN A 99 -3.04 23.71 10.42
CA ASN A 99 -3.84 24.28 9.36
C ASN A 99 -2.97 25.28 8.59
N SER A 100 -2.96 25.21 7.26
CA SER A 100 -2.41 26.31 6.48
C SER A 100 -3.50 27.36 6.30
N ASP A 101 -3.10 28.63 6.27
CA ASP A 101 -3.99 29.75 5.96
C ASP A 101 -4.35 29.81 4.43
N GLY A 102 -4.21 28.69 3.70
CA GLY A 102 -4.12 28.61 2.25
C GLY A 102 -5.45 28.52 1.50
N ASP A 103 -5.87 29.69 0.99
CA ASP A 103 -7.00 30.00 0.09
C ASP A 103 -8.42 29.92 0.68
N THR A 104 -8.92 31.09 1.12
CA THR A 104 -10.30 31.32 1.58
C THR A 104 -11.37 31.17 0.48
N SER A 105 -10.98 30.87 -0.77
CA SER A 105 -11.88 30.78 -1.92
C SER A 105 -12.51 29.39 -2.02
N LYS A 106 -13.19 28.95 -0.97
CA LYS A 106 -14.07 27.78 -1.06
C LYS A 106 -15.11 28.03 -2.16
N PRO A 107 -15.44 27.02 -2.99
CA PRO A 107 -16.56 27.15 -3.92
C PRO A 107 -17.81 27.66 -3.19
N ASP A 108 -18.39 28.76 -3.67
CA ASP A 108 -19.59 29.37 -3.07
C ASP A 108 -20.72 28.34 -2.98
N GLY A 109 -21.22 28.12 -1.77
CA GLY A 109 -22.26 27.14 -1.47
C GLY A 109 -21.86 25.92 -0.63
N SER A 110 -20.59 25.77 -0.21
CA SER A 110 -20.20 24.61 0.61
C SER A 110 -20.84 24.58 2.01
N GLY A 111 -21.20 25.74 2.57
CA GLY A 111 -21.79 25.84 3.92
C GLY A 111 -20.95 25.19 5.04
N SER A 112 -19.74 24.73 4.73
CA SER A 112 -18.89 23.96 5.63
C SER A 112 -17.92 24.90 6.31
N SER A 113 -17.89 24.85 7.64
CA SER A 113 -16.78 25.40 8.42
C SER A 113 -15.44 24.85 7.92
N ASP A 114 -14.38 25.65 8.06
CA ASP A 114 -12.99 25.19 7.85
C ASP A 114 -12.74 23.91 8.65
N LYS A 115 -12.06 22.96 8.01
CA LYS A 115 -11.69 21.69 8.62
C LYS A 115 -10.45 21.91 9.46
N SER A 116 -10.38 21.27 10.63
CA SER A 116 -9.14 21.28 11.39
C SER A 116 -8.08 20.47 10.65
N ALA A 117 -6.80 20.75 10.87
CA ALA A 117 -5.71 19.95 10.29
C ALA A 117 -5.87 18.47 10.64
N SER A 118 -6.25 18.15 11.88
CA SER A 118 -6.56 16.78 12.31
C SER A 118 -7.66 16.13 11.47
N ASP A 119 -8.74 16.87 11.15
CA ASP A 119 -9.79 16.32 10.28
C ASP A 119 -9.29 16.09 8.86
N VAL A 120 -8.39 16.94 8.35
CA VAL A 120 -7.86 16.85 6.98
C VAL A 120 -6.90 15.67 6.84
N VAL A 121 -6.01 15.44 7.82
CA VAL A 121 -4.96 14.42 7.70
C VAL A 121 -5.47 12.99 7.78
N ASP A 122 -6.60 12.75 8.45
CA ASP A 122 -7.31 11.47 8.44
C ASP A 122 -7.83 11.08 7.04
N HIS A 123 -7.87 12.04 6.12
CA HIS A 123 -8.33 11.85 4.75
C HIS A 123 -7.26 12.14 3.69
N LEU A 124 -6.02 12.34 4.11
CA LEU A 124 -4.92 12.62 3.21
C LEU A 124 -4.06 11.36 3.08
N TYR A 125 -4.28 10.60 2.00
CA TYR A 125 -3.53 9.40 1.71
C TYR A 125 -2.08 9.74 1.37
N VAL A 126 -1.14 8.94 1.89
CA VAL A 126 0.27 8.94 1.51
C VAL A 126 0.40 7.96 0.36
N ASP A 127 0.35 8.45 -0.88
CA ASP A 127 0.51 7.62 -2.08
C ASP A 127 1.98 7.24 -2.32
N GLU A 128 2.89 8.13 -1.93
CA GLU A 128 4.33 7.93 -2.06
C GLU A 128 5.05 8.49 -0.84
N LEU A 129 5.98 7.72 -0.31
CA LEU A 129 7.04 8.16 0.56
C LEU A 129 8.30 7.45 0.07
N SER A 130 9.28 8.18 -0.44
CA SER A 130 10.45 7.61 -1.07
C SER A 130 11.72 8.31 -0.62
N TYR A 131 12.80 7.54 -0.53
CA TYR A 131 14.10 8.03 -0.12
C TYR A 131 15.20 7.36 -0.96
N GLY A 132 16.07 8.17 -1.55
CA GLY A 132 17.12 7.77 -2.48
C GLY A 132 16.71 7.60 -3.92
N THR A 133 17.71 7.31 -4.76
CA THR A 133 17.46 6.99 -6.16
C THR A 133 16.67 5.69 -6.16
N GLY A 134 15.41 5.73 -6.59
CA GLY A 134 14.64 4.51 -6.87
C GLY A 134 15.55 3.53 -7.60
N GLY A 135 15.95 2.47 -6.90
CA GLY A 135 16.95 1.52 -7.38
C GLY A 135 16.49 0.86 -8.68
N VAL A 136 17.37 0.15 -9.36
CA VAL A 136 17.12 -0.52 -10.65
C VAL A 136 15.99 -1.56 -10.66
N ALA A 137 15.23 -1.73 -9.58
CA ALA A 137 13.92 -2.35 -9.58
C ALA A 137 12.89 -1.28 -9.18
N ASN A 138 12.17 -0.68 -10.13
CA ASN A 138 10.99 0.18 -9.87
C ASN A 138 9.90 -0.49 -8.99
N MET A 139 10.16 -1.70 -8.46
CA MET A 139 9.23 -2.72 -7.98
C MET A 139 8.65 -2.41 -6.60
N VAL A 140 9.42 -1.72 -5.75
CA VAL A 140 9.11 -1.48 -4.34
C VAL A 140 9.79 -0.16 -3.91
N PRO A 141 9.07 0.82 -3.35
CA PRO A 141 9.67 2.05 -2.84
C PRO A 141 10.52 1.76 -1.60
N THR A 142 11.61 2.52 -1.43
CA THR A 142 12.55 2.46 -0.30
C THR A 142 11.88 2.51 1.07
N VAL A 143 10.72 3.16 1.17
CA VAL A 143 9.93 3.19 2.41
C VAL A 143 8.64 2.41 2.19
N GLN A 144 8.38 1.46 3.09
CA GLN A 144 7.14 0.70 3.12
C GLN A 144 6.26 1.19 4.27
N LEU A 145 4.99 1.44 3.97
CA LEU A 145 3.97 1.72 4.96
C LEU A 145 2.90 0.61 4.88
N PRO A 146 2.19 0.31 5.97
CA PRO A 146 0.98 -0.51 5.88
C PRO A 146 -0.04 0.20 4.97
N GLY A 147 -0.88 -0.56 4.28
CA GLY A 147 -1.81 0.00 3.30
C GLY A 147 -1.78 -0.71 1.96
N ALA A 148 -2.65 -0.25 1.05
CA ALA A 148 -2.74 -0.70 -0.33
C ALA A 148 -2.09 0.31 -1.26
N TYR A 149 -1.13 -0.14 -2.08
CA TYR A 149 -0.40 0.72 -3.01
C TYR A 149 -0.34 0.13 -4.41
N THR A 150 -0.37 1.01 -5.41
CA THR A 150 -0.06 0.67 -6.79
C THR A 150 1.26 1.31 -7.21
N TYR A 151 2.07 0.55 -7.94
CA TYR A 151 3.31 0.99 -8.53
C TYR A 151 3.22 0.92 -10.06
N ASP A 152 3.67 1.96 -10.74
CA ASP A 152 3.54 2.10 -12.20
C ASP A 152 4.82 1.63 -12.92
N PHE A 153 4.72 0.52 -13.66
CA PHE A 153 5.83 -0.01 -14.49
C PHE A 153 5.56 0.07 -15.98
N GLY A 154 4.41 0.57 -16.37
CA GLY A 154 3.95 0.40 -17.72
C GLY A 154 2.54 0.91 -17.92
N SER A 155 2.23 1.10 -19.20
CA SER A 155 0.90 1.53 -19.59
C SER A 155 -0.15 0.46 -19.31
N GLY A 156 -1.39 0.88 -19.17
CA GLY A 156 -2.54 -0.01 -19.06
C GLY A 156 -3.59 0.61 -18.16
N ALA A 157 -4.57 -0.21 -17.78
CA ALA A 157 -5.58 0.23 -16.83
C ALA A 157 -4.98 0.38 -15.42
N ASP A 158 -5.65 1.20 -14.60
CA ASP A 158 -5.36 1.29 -13.18
C ASP A 158 -5.76 -0.01 -12.47
N ILE A 159 -5.15 -0.22 -11.30
CA ILE A 159 -5.55 -1.29 -10.39
C ILE A 159 -6.43 -0.65 -9.32
N ALA A 160 -7.59 -1.24 -9.08
CA ALA A 160 -8.52 -0.86 -8.04
C ALA A 160 -8.40 -1.81 -6.86
N PHE A 161 -8.61 -1.26 -5.67
CA PHE A 161 -8.76 -1.99 -4.43
C PHE A 161 -10.16 -1.71 -3.87
N GLU A 162 -10.84 -2.75 -3.41
CA GLU A 162 -12.14 -2.63 -2.75
C GLU A 162 -12.21 -3.60 -1.58
N THR A 163 -12.82 -3.19 -0.48
CA THR A 163 -13.21 -4.12 0.58
C THR A 163 -14.63 -4.58 0.34
N VAL A 164 -14.83 -5.88 0.14
CA VAL A 164 -16.14 -6.49 -0.06
C VAL A 164 -16.50 -7.41 1.10
N THR A 165 -17.79 -7.64 1.32
CA THR A 165 -18.24 -8.63 2.29
C THR A 165 -18.21 -10.05 1.71
N ALA A 166 -18.17 -11.06 2.57
CA ALA A 166 -18.35 -12.48 2.17
C ALA A 166 -19.58 -12.73 1.29
N SER A 167 -20.65 -11.92 1.45
CA SER A 167 -21.88 -12.04 0.66
C SER A 167 -21.78 -11.49 -0.76
N GLU A 168 -20.84 -10.59 -1.01
CA GLU A 168 -20.55 -9.95 -2.30
C GLU A 168 -19.45 -10.68 -3.05
N ALA A 169 -18.62 -11.44 -2.33
CA ALA A 169 -17.53 -12.22 -2.88
C ALA A 169 -17.99 -13.42 -3.74
N PRO A 170 -17.16 -13.88 -4.70
CA PRO A 170 -17.45 -15.06 -5.49
C PRO A 170 -17.57 -16.31 -4.62
N GLU A 171 -18.46 -17.23 -5.02
CA GLU A 171 -18.78 -18.43 -4.25
C GLU A 171 -19.07 -18.14 -2.76
N SER A 172 -19.92 -17.14 -2.49
CA SER A 172 -20.20 -16.61 -1.15
C SER A 172 -20.60 -17.62 -0.07
N ASP A 173 -21.14 -18.79 -0.43
CA ASP A 173 -21.40 -19.88 0.51
C ASP A 173 -20.11 -20.52 1.08
N SER A 174 -18.98 -20.32 0.42
CA SER A 174 -17.64 -20.85 0.73
C SER A 174 -16.62 -19.77 1.06
N ALA A 175 -16.98 -18.49 0.91
CA ALA A 175 -16.08 -17.37 1.14
C ALA A 175 -15.65 -17.28 2.61
N PRO A 176 -14.41 -16.83 2.90
CA PRO A 176 -13.97 -16.59 4.26
C PRO A 176 -14.87 -15.55 4.93
N SER A 177 -15.02 -15.67 6.25
CA SER A 177 -15.64 -14.62 7.05
C SER A 177 -14.69 -13.45 7.22
N GLY A 178 -15.22 -12.25 7.41
CA GLY A 178 -14.42 -11.04 7.61
C GLY A 178 -14.52 -10.13 6.40
N ASP A 179 -13.58 -9.19 6.35
CA ASP A 179 -13.41 -8.29 5.23
C ASP A 179 -12.62 -9.02 4.14
N ILE A 180 -12.97 -8.80 2.88
CA ILE A 180 -12.29 -9.42 1.74
C ILE A 180 -11.75 -8.31 0.87
N LEU A 181 -10.43 -8.28 0.70
CA LEU A 181 -9.79 -7.37 -0.25
C LEU A 181 -9.96 -7.91 -1.67
N HIS A 182 -10.58 -7.11 -2.53
CA HIS A 182 -10.65 -7.34 -3.96
C HIS A 182 -9.64 -6.44 -4.67
N ILE A 183 -8.70 -7.05 -5.41
CA ILE A 183 -7.75 -6.36 -6.28
C ILE A 183 -8.12 -6.66 -7.72
N SER A 184 -8.45 -5.63 -8.49
CA SER A 184 -8.91 -5.81 -9.86
C SER A 184 -8.40 -4.78 -10.84
N SER A 185 -8.42 -5.11 -12.12
CA SER A 185 -8.24 -4.14 -13.20
C SER A 185 -9.27 -4.34 -14.31
N GLU A 186 -9.79 -3.23 -14.84
CA GLU A 186 -10.79 -3.26 -15.91
C GLU A 186 -10.23 -3.78 -17.24
N ALA A 187 -8.91 -3.69 -17.44
CA ALA A 187 -8.22 -4.17 -18.63
C ALA A 187 -6.82 -4.68 -18.25
N ASN A 188 -6.02 -5.02 -19.26
CA ASN A 188 -4.63 -5.35 -18.99
C ASN A 188 -3.88 -4.15 -18.41
N THR A 189 -3.01 -4.42 -17.46
CA THR A 189 -2.22 -3.43 -16.77
C THR A 189 -0.74 -3.84 -16.75
N GLY A 190 0.13 -2.85 -16.94
CA GLY A 190 1.55 -2.97 -16.63
C GLY A 190 1.88 -2.55 -15.20
N LYS A 191 0.86 -2.23 -14.38
CA LYS A 191 1.05 -1.79 -13.00
C LYS A 191 1.12 -3.00 -12.06
N TYR A 192 1.63 -2.76 -10.87
CA TYR A 192 1.72 -3.74 -9.81
C TYR A 192 1.03 -3.21 -8.56
N ALA A 193 0.39 -4.09 -7.81
CA ALA A 193 -0.31 -3.76 -6.59
C ALA A 193 0.14 -4.61 -5.42
N HIS A 194 0.06 -4.07 -4.22
CA HIS A 194 0.13 -4.84 -2.99
C HIS A 194 -0.71 -4.22 -1.89
N SER A 195 -1.05 -5.04 -0.90
CA SER A 195 -1.65 -4.61 0.34
C SER A 195 -0.93 -5.28 1.50
N MET A 196 -0.53 -4.50 2.50
CA MET A 196 0.23 -4.96 3.66
C MET A 196 -0.36 -4.43 4.95
N VAL A 197 -0.16 -5.19 6.02
CA VAL A 197 -0.60 -4.88 7.38
C VAL A 197 0.61 -4.80 8.30
N ASP A 198 0.51 -3.95 9.31
CA ASP A 198 1.50 -3.86 10.38
C ASP A 198 1.26 -4.97 11.40
N VAL A 199 2.32 -5.73 11.68
CA VAL A 199 2.34 -6.80 12.67
C VAL A 199 3.47 -6.64 13.69
N SER A 200 4.15 -5.49 13.67
CA SER A 200 5.33 -5.19 14.49
C SER A 200 5.03 -5.30 15.99
N GLU A 201 3.82 -4.94 16.45
CA GLU A 201 3.42 -5.06 17.86
C GLU A 201 3.42 -6.51 18.38
N GLN A 202 3.29 -7.51 17.49
CA GLN A 202 3.36 -8.91 17.89
C GLN A 202 4.82 -9.35 18.20
N ALA A 203 5.82 -8.57 17.78
CA ALA A 203 7.25 -8.87 17.96
C ALA A 203 7.64 -10.29 17.53
N LEU A 204 7.05 -10.77 16.42
CA LEU A 204 7.33 -12.08 15.85
C LEU A 204 8.63 -12.04 15.07
N THR A 205 9.43 -13.11 15.15
CA THR A 205 10.52 -13.31 14.19
C THR A 205 10.05 -14.08 12.97
N LEU A 206 10.86 -14.09 11.90
CA LEU A 206 10.58 -14.92 10.73
C LEU A 206 10.51 -16.42 11.06
N ASP A 207 11.28 -16.87 12.05
CA ASP A 207 11.23 -18.23 12.59
C ASP A 207 9.91 -18.54 13.30
N ASP A 208 9.31 -17.58 13.98
CA ASP A 208 7.99 -17.75 14.60
C ASP A 208 6.92 -18.01 13.54
N LEU A 209 6.99 -17.30 12.41
CA LEU A 209 6.04 -17.45 11.29
C LEU A 209 6.09 -18.83 10.62
N ASN A 210 7.20 -19.56 10.72
CA ASN A 210 7.35 -20.90 10.14
C ASN A 210 6.56 -22.00 10.90
N ASN A 211 5.94 -21.68 12.03
CA ASN A 211 5.23 -22.65 12.88
C ASN A 211 3.73 -22.80 12.58
N GLY A 212 3.31 -22.59 11.32
CA GLY A 212 1.92 -22.70 10.88
C GLY A 212 1.05 -21.51 11.27
N THR A 213 1.67 -20.34 11.45
CA THR A 213 1.02 -19.12 11.94
C THR A 213 0.96 -18.02 10.87
N PHE A 214 1.26 -18.30 9.61
CA PHE A 214 1.07 -17.36 8.51
C PHE A 214 0.29 -18.03 7.36
N SER A 215 -0.96 -17.62 7.18
CA SER A 215 -1.83 -18.14 6.12
C SER A 215 -2.90 -17.13 5.72
N TYR A 216 -3.47 -17.29 4.53
CA TYR A 216 -4.63 -16.51 4.09
C TYR A 216 -5.43 -17.27 3.05
N ASP A 217 -6.72 -16.96 2.94
CA ASP A 217 -7.58 -17.48 1.88
C ASP A 217 -7.53 -16.55 0.67
N TYR A 218 -7.53 -17.11 -0.54
CA TYR A 218 -7.61 -16.35 -1.78
C TYR A 218 -8.54 -17.00 -2.80
N TYR A 219 -9.01 -16.18 -3.74
CA TYR A 219 -9.80 -16.62 -4.88
C TYR A 219 -9.36 -15.85 -6.13
N ALA A 220 -8.93 -16.58 -7.17
CA ALA A 220 -8.68 -16.01 -8.48
C ALA A 220 -9.87 -16.28 -9.40
N THR A 221 -10.44 -15.23 -10.00
CA THR A 221 -11.53 -15.46 -10.96
C THR A 221 -11.00 -15.99 -12.28
N THR A 222 -11.91 -16.45 -13.14
CA THR A 222 -11.56 -16.83 -14.51
C THR A 222 -11.08 -15.65 -15.37
N GLU A 223 -11.30 -14.41 -14.92
CA GLU A 223 -10.80 -13.20 -15.59
C GLU A 223 -9.37 -12.86 -15.20
N ASN A 224 -8.89 -13.40 -14.07
CA ASN A 224 -7.53 -13.21 -13.62
C ASN A 224 -6.55 -13.87 -14.59
N THR A 225 -5.70 -13.06 -15.23
CA THR A 225 -4.63 -13.55 -16.11
C THR A 225 -3.25 -13.47 -15.45
N VAL A 226 -3.20 -13.05 -14.19
CA VAL A 226 -1.97 -13.01 -13.37
C VAL A 226 -1.58 -14.43 -12.95
N LYS A 227 -0.28 -14.71 -12.91
CA LYS A 227 0.26 -16.00 -12.47
C LYS A 227 0.35 -16.18 -10.95
N ALA A 228 -0.02 -15.16 -10.18
CA ALA A 228 0.37 -15.02 -8.78
C ALA A 228 -0.81 -14.52 -7.92
N PRO A 229 -1.88 -15.30 -7.75
CA PRO A 229 -2.78 -15.09 -6.60
C PRO A 229 -2.08 -15.41 -5.27
N ASP A 230 -0.91 -16.01 -5.33
CA ASP A 230 -0.06 -16.46 -4.25
C ASP A 230 1.28 -15.72 -4.30
N GLU A 231 1.25 -14.38 -4.29
CA GLU A 231 2.43 -13.59 -3.98
C GLU A 231 2.43 -13.15 -2.51
N VAL A 232 3.53 -13.39 -1.81
CA VAL A 232 3.74 -12.99 -0.41
C VAL A 232 4.79 -11.90 -0.32
N LYS A 233 4.55 -10.96 0.59
CA LYS A 233 5.45 -9.87 0.95
C LYS A 233 5.67 -9.85 2.45
N ILE A 234 6.91 -9.61 2.86
CA ILE A 234 7.30 -9.50 4.26
C ILE A 234 8.33 -8.39 4.37
N VAL A 235 8.14 -7.45 5.29
CA VAL A 235 9.18 -6.49 5.69
C VAL A 235 9.74 -6.96 7.02
N VAL A 236 11.05 -7.12 7.08
CA VAL A 236 11.76 -7.53 8.30
C VAL A 236 12.82 -6.50 8.68
N GLU A 237 13.08 -6.39 9.98
CA GLU A 237 14.25 -5.73 10.55
C GLU A 237 15.22 -6.80 11.05
N ASP A 238 16.42 -6.84 10.47
CA ASP A 238 17.47 -7.76 10.89
C ASP A 238 18.09 -7.32 12.22
N THR A 239 18.83 -8.22 12.86
CA THR A 239 19.52 -8.02 14.13
C THR A 239 20.56 -6.89 14.12
N ASP A 240 20.98 -6.43 12.93
CA ASP A 240 21.84 -5.26 12.75
C ASP A 240 21.07 -3.94 12.56
N GLY A 241 19.74 -3.98 12.63
CA GLY A 241 18.82 -2.86 12.38
C GLY A 241 18.45 -2.70 10.91
N SER A 242 19.10 -3.39 9.98
CA SER A 242 18.80 -3.18 8.57
C SER A 242 17.42 -3.72 8.17
N VAL A 243 16.67 -2.90 7.44
CA VAL A 243 15.34 -3.27 6.97
C VAL A 243 15.41 -3.91 5.58
N ARG A 244 14.72 -5.04 5.42
CA ARG A 244 14.66 -5.81 4.18
C ARG A 244 13.22 -6.04 3.76
N PHE A 245 12.97 -5.91 2.47
CA PHE A 245 11.71 -6.33 1.86
C PHE A 245 11.91 -7.68 1.20
N LEU A 246 11.28 -8.71 1.76
CA LEU A 246 11.28 -10.07 1.27
C LEU A 246 10.03 -10.29 0.42
N TYR A 247 10.18 -11.02 -0.67
CA TYR A 247 9.06 -11.40 -1.50
C TYR A 247 9.24 -12.82 -2.03
N GLN A 248 8.11 -13.46 -2.29
CA GLN A 248 8.09 -14.75 -2.97
C GLN A 248 7.17 -14.69 -4.17
N HIS A 249 7.73 -14.98 -5.35
CA HIS A 249 6.92 -15.26 -6.54
C HIS A 249 6.81 -16.77 -6.71
N ARG A 250 5.68 -17.33 -6.29
CA ARG A 250 5.34 -18.70 -6.64
C ARG A 250 4.68 -18.67 -8.01
N GLY A 251 5.19 -19.48 -8.92
CA GLY A 251 4.61 -19.66 -10.25
C GLY A 251 3.99 -21.04 -10.30
N ASP A 252 2.92 -21.29 -9.52
CA ASP A 252 2.31 -22.61 -9.50
C ASP A 252 1.62 -22.89 -10.85
N PRO A 253 2.15 -23.80 -11.69
CA PRO A 253 1.53 -24.10 -12.97
C PRO A 253 0.21 -24.87 -12.83
N GLU A 254 -0.08 -25.45 -11.65
CA GLU A 254 -1.32 -26.21 -11.41
C GLU A 254 -2.49 -25.31 -10.97
N ASP A 255 -2.24 -24.09 -10.49
CA ASP A 255 -3.26 -23.24 -9.85
C ASP A 255 -3.98 -22.25 -10.78
N THR A 256 -3.56 -22.12 -12.05
CA THR A 256 -4.29 -21.31 -13.04
C THR A 256 -5.68 -21.85 -13.41
N THR A 257 -6.11 -22.96 -12.77
CA THR A 257 -7.36 -23.65 -13.06
C THR A 257 -8.18 -24.02 -11.82
N SER A 258 -7.73 -23.67 -10.60
CA SER A 258 -8.53 -23.94 -9.40
C SER A 258 -9.79 -23.07 -9.42
N THR A 259 -10.94 -23.73 -9.27
CA THR A 259 -12.25 -23.06 -9.18
C THR A 259 -12.66 -23.13 -7.72
N GLY A 260 -12.53 -22.02 -6.98
CA GLY A 260 -12.92 -21.97 -5.58
C GLY A 260 -11.95 -21.18 -4.71
N TRP A 261 -12.36 -20.97 -3.46
CA TRP A 261 -11.51 -20.42 -2.41
C TRP A 261 -10.44 -21.44 -2.01
N THR A 262 -9.20 -20.96 -1.92
CA THR A 262 -8.03 -21.77 -1.56
C THR A 262 -7.32 -21.12 -0.39
N THR A 263 -6.92 -21.91 0.61
CA THR A 263 -6.07 -21.46 1.70
C THR A 263 -4.60 -21.61 1.31
N ARG A 264 -3.85 -20.50 1.37
CA ARG A 264 -2.40 -20.52 1.28
C ARG A 264 -1.78 -20.63 2.67
N ASP A 265 -0.96 -21.65 2.88
CA ASP A 265 -0.13 -21.82 4.07
C ASP A 265 1.30 -21.32 3.79
N VAL A 266 1.55 -20.04 4.11
CA VAL A 266 2.85 -19.39 3.87
C VAL A 266 3.91 -19.90 4.85
N SER A 267 3.52 -20.33 6.05
CA SER A 267 4.46 -20.94 7.00
C SER A 267 5.19 -22.12 6.39
N SER A 268 4.51 -22.94 5.59
CA SER A 268 5.14 -24.06 4.89
C SER A 268 6.16 -23.63 3.82
N ASP A 269 5.97 -22.44 3.23
CA ASP A 269 6.86 -21.85 2.22
C ASP A 269 8.14 -21.24 2.84
N LEU A 270 8.12 -20.98 4.15
CA LEU A 270 9.28 -20.51 4.90
C LEU A 270 10.21 -21.66 5.31
N ALA A 271 9.74 -22.92 5.32
CA ALA A 271 10.51 -24.06 5.81
C ALA A 271 11.79 -24.33 4.99
N GLU A 272 12.87 -24.72 5.68
CA GLU A 272 14.13 -25.11 5.02
C GLU A 272 14.03 -26.53 4.42
N GLY A 273 14.32 -26.69 3.13
CA GLY A 273 14.40 -28.00 2.48
C GLY A 273 14.39 -27.95 0.96
N ASP A 274 14.71 -29.09 0.30
CA ASP A 274 14.60 -29.31 -1.15
C ASP A 274 13.11 -29.37 -1.54
N LEU A 275 12.44 -28.22 -1.46
CA LEU A 275 11.10 -28.00 -1.94
C LEU A 275 11.16 -28.06 -3.47
N ALA A 276 10.30 -28.86 -4.09
CA ALA A 276 10.45 -29.31 -5.47
C ALA A 276 10.88 -28.17 -6.42
N SER A 277 11.97 -28.43 -7.13
CA SER A 277 12.84 -27.49 -7.84
C SER A 277 12.16 -26.68 -8.95
N ASN A 278 11.42 -25.63 -8.56
CA ASN A 278 10.91 -24.50 -9.36
C ASN A 278 9.78 -23.71 -8.67
N ALA A 279 9.35 -24.08 -7.47
CA ALA A 279 8.17 -23.49 -6.81
C ALA A 279 8.46 -22.32 -5.85
N ASN A 280 9.66 -22.24 -5.25
CA ASN A 280 9.97 -21.25 -4.22
C ASN A 280 11.15 -20.38 -4.66
N ASN A 281 10.87 -19.17 -5.12
CA ASN A 281 11.91 -18.20 -5.48
C ASN A 281 11.76 -16.98 -4.57
N TRP A 282 12.34 -17.09 -3.37
CA TRP A 282 12.44 -15.97 -2.47
C TRP A 282 13.49 -14.99 -2.98
N GLY A 283 13.11 -13.72 -2.97
CA GLY A 283 13.99 -12.60 -3.26
C GLY A 283 13.91 -11.57 -2.14
N GLU A 284 14.91 -10.70 -2.14
CA GLU A 284 14.95 -9.55 -1.27
C GLU A 284 15.21 -8.26 -2.05
N VAL A 285 14.76 -7.16 -1.47
CA VAL A 285 15.19 -5.81 -1.77
C VAL A 285 15.80 -5.24 -0.48
N ASP A 286 17.05 -4.82 -0.57
CA ASP A 286 17.66 -3.96 0.44
C ASP A 286 17.01 -2.58 0.33
N MET A 287 16.26 -2.18 1.36
CA MET A 287 15.51 -0.94 1.35
C MET A 287 16.43 0.27 1.33
N ALA A 288 17.60 0.19 1.95
CA ALA A 288 18.57 1.28 1.98
C ALA A 288 19.20 1.56 0.61
N THR A 289 19.42 0.52 -0.21
CA THR A 289 20.14 0.65 -1.49
C THR A 289 19.28 0.42 -2.74
N GLY A 290 18.07 -0.14 -2.58
CA GLY A 290 17.23 -0.63 -3.66
C GLY A 290 17.82 -1.83 -4.42
N SER A 291 18.88 -2.45 -3.88
CA SER A 291 19.53 -3.60 -4.51
C SER A 291 18.70 -4.86 -4.32
N THR A 292 18.61 -5.69 -5.35
CA THR A 292 17.88 -6.96 -5.30
C THR A 292 18.82 -8.16 -5.27
N SER A 293 18.40 -9.19 -4.54
CA SER A 293 19.17 -10.41 -4.36
C SER A 293 18.23 -11.62 -4.26
N SER A 294 18.73 -12.82 -4.56
CA SER A 294 17.95 -14.06 -4.45
C SER A 294 18.31 -14.77 -3.15
N LEU A 295 17.29 -15.18 -2.42
CA LEU A 295 17.40 -15.96 -1.18
C LEU A 295 17.19 -17.47 -1.43
N GLY A 296 16.97 -17.86 -2.68
CA GLY A 296 16.72 -19.24 -3.04
C GLY A 296 15.40 -19.77 -2.48
N ASP A 297 15.46 -20.93 -1.83
CA ASP A 297 14.27 -21.70 -1.44
C ASP A 297 13.61 -21.21 -0.15
N SER A 298 14.34 -20.51 0.73
CA SER A 298 13.84 -19.97 2.00
C SER A 298 14.66 -18.76 2.44
N PRO A 299 14.02 -17.72 3.02
CA PRO A 299 14.70 -16.54 3.56
C PRO A 299 15.24 -16.75 4.99
N ARG A 300 14.91 -17.86 5.65
CA ARG A 300 15.26 -18.11 7.06
C ARG A 300 16.75 -18.31 7.35
N PRO A 301 17.58 -18.89 6.46
CA PRO A 301 19.02 -19.02 6.72
C PRO A 301 19.69 -17.66 6.96
N GLU A 302 19.19 -16.62 6.30
CA GLU A 302 19.65 -15.24 6.44
C GLU A 302 18.87 -14.47 7.52
N TYR A 303 17.54 -14.62 7.58
CA TYR A 303 16.67 -13.72 8.34
C TYR A 303 15.78 -14.41 9.39
N GLY A 304 16.10 -15.63 9.82
CA GLY A 304 15.28 -16.39 10.79
C GLY A 304 15.03 -15.64 12.11
N ASP A 305 16.04 -14.94 12.62
CA ASP A 305 15.98 -14.13 13.84
C ASP A 305 15.48 -12.69 13.61
N ALA A 306 15.23 -12.29 12.36
CA ALA A 306 14.79 -10.94 12.02
C ALA A 306 13.34 -10.71 12.47
N THR A 307 13.06 -9.53 13.01
CA THR A 307 11.73 -9.12 13.47
C THR A 307 10.86 -8.82 12.26
N VAL A 308 9.64 -9.36 12.24
CA VAL A 308 8.67 -9.09 11.17
C VAL A 308 7.91 -7.81 11.49
N LEU A 309 8.01 -6.83 10.58
CA LEU A 309 7.35 -5.54 10.71
C LEU A 309 6.01 -5.54 9.96
N LEU A 310 6.05 -5.84 8.66
CA LEU A 310 4.87 -5.85 7.80
C LEU A 310 4.73 -7.19 7.10
N VAL A 311 3.51 -7.61 6.83
CA VAL A 311 3.22 -8.75 5.95
C VAL A 311 2.08 -8.41 5.00
N GLY A 312 2.05 -9.06 3.84
CA GLY A 312 0.99 -8.79 2.89
C GLY A 312 1.02 -9.64 1.64
N VAL A 313 0.16 -9.24 0.71
CA VAL A 313 -0.08 -9.92 -0.55
C VAL A 313 0.27 -9.00 -1.72
N GLY A 314 0.72 -9.61 -2.81
CA GLY A 314 0.97 -8.92 -4.08
C GLY A 314 -0.06 -9.28 -5.15
N ALA A 315 -0.18 -8.43 -6.15
CA ALA A 315 -0.93 -8.70 -7.36
C ALA A 315 -0.26 -7.99 -8.54
N ALA A 316 0.46 -8.75 -9.38
CA ALA A 316 0.71 -8.50 -10.81
C ALA A 316 1.85 -9.38 -11.34
N ASN A 317 2.42 -9.02 -12.49
CA ASN A 317 3.60 -9.64 -13.08
C ASN A 317 4.80 -8.70 -12.92
N THR A 318 5.82 -9.17 -12.22
CA THR A 318 7.02 -8.41 -11.85
C THR A 318 7.98 -8.09 -12.99
N ASN A 319 7.64 -8.46 -14.22
CA ASN A 319 8.45 -8.18 -15.42
C ASN A 319 7.92 -7.02 -16.30
N GLY A 320 7.04 -6.17 -15.78
CA GLY A 320 6.49 -5.01 -16.53
C GLY A 320 5.69 -5.42 -17.78
N SER A 321 5.13 -6.64 -17.77
CA SER A 321 4.32 -7.16 -18.87
C SER A 321 2.93 -6.53 -18.84
N VAL A 322 2.57 -5.79 -19.90
CA VAL A 322 1.26 -5.13 -20.08
C VAL A 322 0.11 -6.10 -20.44
N ASP A 323 0.25 -7.39 -20.14
CA ASP A 323 -0.69 -8.45 -20.55
C ASP A 323 -1.41 -9.12 -19.38
N VAL A 324 -1.24 -8.62 -18.16
CA VAL A 324 -1.93 -9.15 -16.98
C VAL A 324 -3.14 -8.33 -16.59
N ARG A 325 -4.18 -9.01 -16.12
CA ARG A 325 -5.41 -8.43 -15.63
C ARG A 325 -5.72 -9.08 -14.29
N PRO A 326 -5.39 -8.44 -13.15
CA PRO A 326 -5.75 -8.96 -11.85
C PRO A 326 -7.26 -8.97 -11.67
N ASP A 327 -7.76 -10.05 -11.07
CA ASP A 327 -9.11 -10.14 -10.51
C ASP A 327 -9.06 -11.17 -9.37
N LEU A 328 -8.58 -10.70 -8.22
CA LEU A 328 -8.13 -11.50 -7.09
C LEU A 328 -8.82 -11.05 -5.82
N TYR A 329 -9.30 -12.01 -5.03
CA TYR A 329 -9.87 -11.77 -3.72
C TYR A 329 -8.98 -12.39 -2.66
N TYR A 330 -8.78 -11.69 -1.56
CA TYR A 330 -7.98 -12.12 -0.42
C TYR A 330 -8.80 -11.96 0.86
N GLY A 331 -8.93 -13.03 1.64
CA GLY A 331 -9.42 -12.95 3.00
C GLY A 331 -8.37 -12.38 3.95
N ASP A 332 -8.77 -12.20 5.21
CA ASP A 332 -7.87 -11.73 6.26
C ASP A 332 -6.63 -12.63 6.41
N LEU A 333 -5.50 -12.00 6.75
CA LEU A 333 -4.26 -12.71 7.03
C LEU A 333 -4.28 -13.27 8.46
N GLN A 334 -4.09 -14.58 8.62
CA GLN A 334 -3.71 -15.16 9.90
C GLN A 334 -2.21 -14.96 10.09
N VAL A 335 -1.80 -14.22 11.11
CA VAL A 335 -0.39 -13.94 11.43
C VAL A 335 -0.18 -14.09 12.93
N GLY A 336 0.68 -15.03 13.33
CA GLY A 336 0.83 -15.38 14.74
C GLY A 336 -0.49 -15.95 15.28
N SER A 337 -0.99 -15.35 16.36
CA SER A 337 -2.30 -15.69 16.95
C SER A 337 -3.43 -14.76 16.51
N GLU A 338 -3.15 -13.81 15.61
CA GLU A 338 -4.06 -12.72 15.25
C GLU A 338 -4.50 -12.80 13.79
N THR A 339 -5.62 -12.16 13.50
CA THR A 339 -6.18 -12.06 12.17
C THR A 339 -6.20 -10.59 11.76
N HIS A 340 -5.69 -10.29 10.57
CA HIS A 340 -5.45 -8.93 10.09
C HIS A 340 -6.18 -8.71 8.76
N ALA A 341 -7.11 -7.75 8.76
CA ALA A 341 -7.80 -7.34 7.54
C ALA A 341 -6.84 -6.59 6.62
N LEU A 342 -6.81 -6.99 5.35
CA LEU A 342 -6.00 -6.31 4.34
C LEU A 342 -6.64 -4.95 3.99
N PRO A 343 -5.89 -3.84 4.07
CA PRO A 343 -6.41 -2.54 3.71
C PRO A 343 -6.70 -2.45 2.20
N SER A 344 -7.71 -1.68 1.83
CA SER A 344 -8.03 -1.29 0.44
C SER A 344 -7.61 0.15 0.11
N THR A 345 -7.08 0.88 1.09
CA THR A 345 -6.59 2.26 0.93
C THR A 345 -5.11 2.35 1.33
N PRO A 346 -4.36 3.33 0.82
CA PRO A 346 -3.03 3.66 1.34
C PRO A 346 -3.11 4.13 2.81
N ALA A 347 -1.97 4.16 3.50
CA ALA A 347 -1.85 4.86 4.78
C ALA A 347 -2.27 6.33 4.65
N THR A 348 -2.82 6.87 5.73
CA THR A 348 -3.12 8.30 5.87
C THR A 348 -1.91 9.06 6.41
N LEU A 349 -1.94 10.38 6.30
CA LEU A 349 -0.94 11.23 6.93
C LEU A 349 -1.01 11.14 8.47
N THR A 350 -2.17 10.79 9.02
CA THR A 350 -2.29 10.45 10.46
C THR A 350 -1.44 9.24 10.80
N ASP A 351 -1.52 8.16 10.02
CA ASP A 351 -0.72 6.95 10.25
C ASP A 351 0.78 7.25 10.17
N LEU A 352 1.19 8.01 9.15
CA LEU A 352 2.57 8.46 9.00
C LEU A 352 3.01 9.36 10.16
N SER A 353 2.13 10.22 10.69
CA SER A 353 2.47 11.11 11.79
C SER A 353 2.71 10.40 13.12
N ASN A 354 2.22 9.17 13.25
CA ASN A 354 2.43 8.32 14.42
C ASN A 354 3.57 7.30 14.21
N THR A 355 4.25 7.35 13.07
CA THR A 355 5.28 6.39 12.67
C THR A 355 6.60 7.12 12.44
N VAL A 356 7.70 6.57 12.95
CA VAL A 356 9.05 6.96 12.54
C VAL A 356 9.52 5.90 11.54
N VAL A 357 9.88 6.35 10.34
CA VAL A 357 10.54 5.50 9.36
C VAL A 357 12.02 5.49 9.71
N ASP A 358 12.52 4.33 10.10
CA ASP A 358 13.88 4.17 10.62
C ASP A 358 14.76 3.32 9.68
N SER A 359 16.05 3.23 10.01
CA SER A 359 17.03 2.34 9.42
C SER A 359 17.26 2.56 7.92
N LEU A 360 17.04 3.79 7.47
CA LEU A 360 17.37 4.21 6.11
C LEU A 360 18.86 4.53 5.99
N ALA A 361 19.43 4.34 4.81
CA ALA A 361 20.83 4.70 4.58
C ALA A 361 21.10 6.18 4.85
N ALA A 362 22.24 6.52 5.45
CA ALA A 362 22.66 7.91 5.57
C ALA A 362 22.75 8.59 4.18
N PRO A 363 22.34 9.88 4.04
CA PRO A 363 22.16 10.53 2.74
C PRO A 363 23.45 10.83 1.95
N GLY A 364 24.62 10.61 2.56
CA GLY A 364 25.92 10.87 1.93
C GLY A 364 26.02 12.29 1.34
N ASP A 365 26.52 12.39 0.11
CA ASP A 365 26.71 13.65 -0.62
C ASP A 365 25.42 14.17 -1.30
N GLY A 366 24.29 13.46 -1.17
CA GLY A 366 23.01 13.82 -1.79
C GLY A 366 22.10 12.61 -2.02
N THR A 367 20.97 12.56 -1.32
CA THR A 367 19.94 11.52 -1.44
C THR A 367 18.56 12.17 -1.42
N ASP A 368 17.74 11.92 -2.43
CA ASP A 368 16.43 12.57 -2.56
C ASP A 368 15.40 11.94 -1.63
N PHE A 369 14.71 12.76 -0.84
CA PHE A 369 13.45 12.41 -0.20
C PHE A 369 12.30 12.98 -1.03
N ALA A 370 11.28 12.17 -1.30
CA ALA A 370 10.06 12.63 -1.96
C ALA A 370 8.81 12.05 -1.32
N PHE A 371 7.71 12.78 -1.45
CA PHE A 371 6.40 12.35 -0.99
C PHE A 371 5.31 12.75 -1.97
N THR A 372 4.23 11.98 -2.00
CA THR A 372 2.99 12.30 -2.70
C THR A 372 1.82 12.07 -1.76
N LEU A 373 1.02 13.11 -1.55
CA LEU A 373 -0.18 13.10 -0.73
C LEU A 373 -1.41 13.28 -1.61
N ARG A 374 -2.47 12.51 -1.39
CA ARG A 374 -3.72 12.62 -2.15
C ARG A 374 -4.91 12.75 -1.22
N LEU A 375 -5.74 13.77 -1.43
CA LEU A 375 -6.99 13.87 -0.70
C LEU A 375 -7.90 12.73 -1.14
N ASP A 376 -8.46 12.01 -0.19
CA ASP A 376 -9.42 10.94 -0.41
C ASP A 376 -10.51 11.37 -1.41
N PRO A 377 -10.73 10.65 -2.52
CA PRO A 377 -11.75 11.01 -3.50
C PRO A 377 -13.18 10.99 -2.95
N GLU A 378 -13.44 10.30 -1.83
CA GLU A 378 -14.80 10.09 -1.31
C GLU A 378 -15.27 11.12 -0.27
N VAL A 379 -14.37 11.96 0.25
CA VAL A 379 -14.70 12.97 1.30
C VAL A 379 -15.62 14.10 0.83
N GLY A 380 -15.76 14.24 -0.49
CA GLY A 380 -16.58 15.26 -1.12
C GLY A 380 -16.10 16.70 -0.89
N ASN A 381 -16.95 17.66 -1.25
CA ASN A 381 -16.54 19.07 -1.36
C ASN A 381 -16.30 19.79 -0.03
N ALA A 382 -16.57 19.15 1.11
CA ALA A 382 -16.38 19.78 2.42
C ALA A 382 -14.90 19.97 2.78
N TYR A 383 -14.00 19.24 2.11
CA TYR A 383 -12.54 19.32 2.25
C TYR A 383 -11.89 20.05 1.06
N GLN A 384 -12.66 20.46 0.07
CA GLN A 384 -12.14 21.16 -1.09
C GLN A 384 -11.74 22.59 -0.72
N GLY A 385 -10.54 22.99 -1.12
CA GLY A 385 -9.94 24.28 -0.79
C GLY A 385 -9.22 24.28 0.55
N GLU A 386 -9.32 23.22 1.36
CA GLU A 386 -8.58 23.14 2.62
C GLU A 386 -7.07 23.00 2.37
N GLY A 387 -6.28 23.29 3.39
CA GLY A 387 -4.83 23.17 3.33
C GLY A 387 -4.20 22.89 4.70
N ILE A 388 -3.01 22.32 4.66
CA ILE A 388 -2.17 22.04 5.83
C ILE A 388 -0.76 22.54 5.59
N ASP A 389 -0.10 22.95 6.67
CA ASP A 389 1.35 23.08 6.73
C ASP A 389 1.88 21.84 7.45
N LEU A 390 2.87 21.18 6.83
CA LEU A 390 3.47 19.92 7.24
C LEU A 390 4.97 20.13 7.41
N SER A 391 5.55 19.64 8.50
CA SER A 391 6.99 19.65 8.71
C SER A 391 7.48 18.22 8.88
N PHE A 392 8.35 17.76 7.99
CA PHE A 392 9.06 16.50 8.13
C PHE A 392 10.30 16.71 8.99
N ALA A 393 10.58 15.80 9.91
CA ALA A 393 11.84 15.72 10.64
C ALA A 393 12.74 14.63 10.02
N PHE A 394 14.02 14.95 9.94
CA PHE A 394 15.09 14.05 9.51
C PHE A 394 16.08 13.91 10.65
N GLY A 395 16.26 12.69 11.13
CA GLY A 395 17.18 12.35 12.21
C GLY A 395 18.41 11.61 11.71
N LEU A 396 19.62 12.06 12.03
CA LEU A 396 20.85 11.33 11.75
C LEU A 396 21.39 10.65 13.02
N ALA A 397 21.15 9.35 13.11
CA ALA A 397 21.74 8.51 14.14
C ALA A 397 23.21 8.20 13.84
N GLN A 398 24.03 8.13 14.88
CA GLN A 398 25.48 7.86 14.76
C GLN A 398 25.85 6.44 15.15
N GLN A 399 24.92 5.68 15.70
CA GLN A 399 25.12 4.33 16.21
C GLN A 399 23.91 3.47 15.84
N ALA A 400 24.15 2.19 15.59
CA ALA A 400 23.08 1.22 15.37
C ALA A 400 22.13 1.17 16.58
N GLY A 401 20.81 1.19 16.30
CA GLY A 401 19.75 1.19 17.31
C GLY A 401 19.68 2.47 18.17
N GLN A 402 20.20 3.59 17.66
CA GLN A 402 20.08 4.89 18.31
C GLN A 402 18.95 5.71 17.69
N ASP A 403 17.79 5.76 18.35
CA ASP A 403 16.69 6.64 17.93
C ASP A 403 17.03 8.12 18.20
N VAL A 404 16.76 9.00 17.23
CA VAL A 404 16.97 10.45 17.34
C VAL A 404 15.72 11.30 17.09
N LEU A 405 14.62 10.73 16.59
CA LEU A 405 13.31 11.39 16.39
C LEU A 405 12.26 11.05 17.46
#